data_AF-A0A6G1RAK7-F1
#
_entry.id   AF-A0A6G1RAK7-F1
#
_cell.length_a   1.000
_cell.length_b   1.000
_cell.length_c   1.000
_cell.angle_alpha   90.00
_cell.angle_beta   90.00
_cell.angle_gamma   90.00
#
_symmetry.space_group_name_H-M   'P 1'
#
loop_
_entity.id
_entity.type
_entity.pdbx_description
1 polymer ?
#
loop_
_entity_poly.entity_id
_entity_poly.type
_entity_poly.pdbx_seq_one_letter_code
_entity_poly.pdbx_strand_id
1 'polypeptide(L)'
;SDLFPSQMGSMITNPLLLHYMNCVKDESIYLRLYYWMGQALQEECAWYVTDKEQHEEFKEFLETVYKSECFLQEGFSACEEFLYKNLPLWDGFCCRSQILRLVSWIPLSSFSEMKSHLYDPLAQLFFTSSLYFKCSVLESLKELLQNWLNWHVVHLDSEGDSQAHSLDTTLSGHVNMVAELVNFVGWVSTAALHLENNSSLLMYFILDFYETVCDMYLKYDLPLLILPPAGVFYPALLSMDSVNLNQLCYIMYRYRTNLVAAKENEQSKKKILQFKFSSQTYQEYNQYLTAMVGCLWTSSVFQKDAHPQGLCMDDELLKKTTVQEFKNSFNIVYHPAMMGYAVFFMKQAWPDDMTFNFSLIKGKRWNWYLEYLYAQGLSGLKVFIESSINRISHASQSKAGSVQV
;
A
#
# COMPACT_ATOMS: atom_id res chain seq x y z
N SER A 1 -13.06 -19.20 -39.76
CA SER A 1 -13.64 -17.95 -40.29
C SER A 1 -12.61 -16.86 -40.12
N ASP A 2 -12.29 -16.14 -41.19
CA ASP A 2 -11.28 -15.07 -41.16
C ASP A 2 -11.92 -13.79 -40.61
N LEU A 3 -11.48 -13.37 -39.42
CA LEU A 3 -11.86 -12.09 -38.85
C LEU A 3 -10.93 -11.01 -39.41
N PHE A 4 -11.51 -9.95 -39.98
CA PHE A 4 -10.77 -8.81 -40.54
C PHE A 4 -10.33 -7.82 -39.43
N PRO A 5 -9.29 -6.98 -39.65
CA PRO A 5 -8.82 -5.99 -38.68
C PRO A 5 -9.91 -5.06 -38.12
N SER A 6 -10.84 -4.61 -38.96
CA SER A 6 -11.99 -3.79 -38.54
C SER A 6 -12.93 -4.51 -37.58
N GLN A 7 -12.99 -5.85 -37.64
CA GLN A 7 -13.79 -6.66 -36.74
C GLN A 7 -13.11 -6.81 -35.37
N MET A 8 -11.78 -6.79 -35.31
CA MET A 8 -11.04 -6.80 -34.03
C MET A 8 -11.20 -5.50 -33.24
N GLY A 9 -11.20 -4.35 -33.92
CA GLY A 9 -11.55 -3.07 -33.27
C GLY A 9 -12.99 -3.04 -32.74
N SER A 10 -13.94 -3.62 -33.49
CA SER A 10 -15.32 -3.76 -33.01
C SER A 10 -15.48 -4.77 -31.87
N MET A 11 -14.52 -5.68 -31.72
CA MET A 11 -14.54 -6.73 -30.70
C MET A 11 -14.23 -6.16 -29.32
N ILE A 12 -13.19 -5.33 -29.20
CA ILE A 12 -12.82 -4.68 -27.93
C ILE A 12 -13.87 -3.65 -27.46
N THR A 13 -14.63 -3.06 -28.39
CA THR A 13 -15.67 -2.08 -28.03
C THR A 13 -16.98 -2.72 -27.59
N ASN A 14 -17.19 -4.02 -27.80
CA ASN A 14 -18.46 -4.70 -27.56
C ASN A 14 -18.38 -5.71 -26.40
N PRO A 15 -19.03 -5.45 -25.26
CA PRO A 15 -19.03 -6.36 -24.11
C PRO A 15 -19.53 -7.78 -24.41
N LEU A 16 -20.47 -7.94 -25.35
CA LEU A 16 -21.00 -9.27 -25.73
C LEU A 16 -19.95 -10.09 -26.48
N LEU A 17 -19.14 -9.44 -27.33
CA LEU A 17 -18.07 -10.10 -28.07
C LEU A 17 -16.89 -10.44 -27.15
N LEU A 18 -16.55 -9.55 -26.22
CA LEU A 18 -15.58 -9.82 -25.16
C LEU A 18 -16.01 -11.00 -24.29
N HIS A 19 -17.29 -11.05 -23.90
CA HIS A 19 -17.83 -12.17 -23.12
C HIS A 19 -17.78 -13.48 -23.92
N TYR A 20 -18.19 -13.45 -25.19
CA TYR A 20 -18.11 -14.60 -26.07
C TYR A 20 -16.67 -15.12 -26.18
N MET A 21 -15.68 -14.24 -26.34
CA MET A 21 -14.26 -14.61 -26.38
C MET A 21 -13.82 -15.32 -25.10
N ASN A 22 -14.18 -14.76 -23.95
CA ASN A 22 -13.84 -15.34 -22.64
C ASN A 22 -14.50 -16.72 -22.41
N CYS A 23 -15.69 -16.93 -22.95
CA CYS A 23 -16.37 -18.23 -22.89
C CYS A 23 -15.79 -19.27 -23.84
N VAL A 24 -15.42 -18.86 -25.05
CA VAL A 24 -14.99 -19.78 -26.13
C VAL A 24 -13.53 -20.18 -25.98
N LYS A 25 -12.68 -19.30 -25.43
CA LYS A 25 -11.25 -19.57 -25.16
C LYS A 25 -10.47 -20.11 -26.37
N ASP A 26 -10.82 -19.65 -27.58
CA ASP A 26 -10.11 -20.03 -28.82
C ASP A 26 -8.81 -19.24 -28.95
N GLU A 27 -7.67 -19.92 -28.75
CA GLU A 27 -6.33 -19.34 -28.82
C GLU A 27 -6.07 -18.55 -30.13
N SER A 28 -6.66 -18.98 -31.25
CA SER A 28 -6.46 -18.31 -32.54
C SER A 28 -7.12 -16.92 -32.57
N ILE A 29 -8.22 -16.73 -31.85
CA ILE A 29 -8.91 -15.44 -31.73
C ILE A 29 -8.07 -14.50 -30.86
N TYR A 30 -7.58 -14.98 -29.71
CA TYR A 30 -6.70 -14.21 -28.83
C TYR A 30 -5.41 -13.79 -29.56
N LEU A 31 -4.76 -14.71 -30.27
CA LEU A 31 -3.54 -14.39 -31.01
C LEU A 31 -3.76 -13.32 -32.08
N ARG A 32 -4.87 -13.43 -32.84
CA ARG A 32 -5.21 -12.42 -33.86
C ARG A 32 -5.56 -11.07 -33.24
N LEU A 33 -6.24 -11.07 -32.10
CA LEU A 33 -6.55 -9.84 -31.35
C LEU A 33 -5.27 -9.17 -30.85
N TYR A 34 -4.37 -9.93 -30.23
CA TYR A 34 -3.09 -9.42 -29.72
C TYR A 34 -2.20 -8.88 -30.83
N TYR A 35 -2.11 -9.57 -31.96
CA TYR A 35 -1.36 -9.07 -33.12
C TYR A 35 -1.94 -7.75 -33.65
N TRP A 36 -3.27 -7.69 -33.84
CA TRP A 36 -3.94 -6.47 -34.29
C TRP A 36 -3.74 -5.31 -33.29
N MET A 37 -3.90 -5.58 -32.00
CA MET A 37 -3.75 -4.59 -30.95
C MET A 37 -2.31 -4.08 -30.85
N GLY A 38 -1.32 -4.96 -30.95
CA GLY A 38 0.10 -4.59 -30.97
C GLY A 38 0.43 -3.68 -32.16
N GLN A 39 -0.13 -3.97 -33.33
CA GLN A 39 0.01 -3.09 -34.50
C GLN A 39 -0.67 -1.73 -34.28
N ALA A 40 -1.92 -1.72 -33.81
CA ALA A 40 -2.66 -0.49 -33.54
C ALA A 40 -1.97 0.39 -32.49
N LEU A 41 -1.47 -0.20 -31.40
CA LEU A 41 -0.72 0.51 -30.36
C LEU A 41 0.59 1.12 -30.88
N GLN A 42 1.26 0.46 -31.83
CA GLN A 42 2.50 0.97 -32.43
C GLN A 42 2.25 2.07 -33.46
N GLU A 43 1.26 1.88 -34.33
CA GLU A 43 0.92 2.84 -35.41
C GLU A 43 0.33 4.15 -34.85
N GLU A 44 -0.55 4.04 -33.86
CA GLU A 44 -1.24 5.18 -33.24
C GLU A 44 -0.44 5.82 -32.10
N CYS A 45 0.76 5.31 -31.77
CA CYS A 45 1.54 5.81 -30.65
C CYS A 45 1.91 7.28 -30.87
N ALA A 46 1.24 8.14 -30.11
CA ALA A 46 1.25 9.58 -30.35
C ALA A 46 2.58 10.28 -30.00
N TRP A 47 3.60 9.55 -29.51
CA TRP A 47 4.92 10.12 -29.20
C TRP A 47 5.66 10.61 -30.45
N TYR A 48 5.25 10.12 -31.62
CA TYR A 48 5.82 10.49 -32.91
C TYR A 48 5.01 11.55 -33.65
N VAL A 49 3.88 12.00 -33.08
CA VAL A 49 2.83 12.72 -33.78
C VAL A 49 2.61 14.08 -33.14
N THR A 50 2.55 15.14 -33.97
CA THR A 50 2.35 16.53 -33.51
C THR A 50 0.87 16.97 -33.60
N ASP A 51 0.00 16.14 -34.17
CA ASP A 51 -1.41 16.46 -34.40
C ASP A 51 -2.29 16.18 -33.18
N LYS A 52 -3.08 17.18 -32.78
CA LYS A 52 -3.97 17.12 -31.61
C LYS A 52 -5.14 16.16 -31.81
N GLU A 53 -5.64 15.99 -33.04
CA GLU A 53 -6.77 15.09 -33.30
C GLU A 53 -6.34 13.64 -33.09
N GLN A 54 -5.20 13.26 -33.64
CA GLN A 54 -4.60 11.92 -33.48
C GLN A 54 -4.24 11.63 -32.00
N HIS A 55 -3.84 12.64 -31.23
CA HIS A 55 -3.63 12.48 -29.78
C HIS A 55 -4.91 12.09 -29.02
N GLU A 56 -6.05 12.71 -29.33
CA GLU A 56 -7.31 12.39 -28.65
C GLU A 56 -7.89 11.05 -29.13
N GLU A 57 -7.73 10.71 -30.42
CA GLU A 57 -8.10 9.38 -30.95
C GLU A 57 -7.29 8.26 -30.26
N PHE A 58 -5.97 8.43 -30.13
CA PHE A 58 -5.14 7.47 -29.42
C PHE A 58 -5.54 7.34 -27.95
N LYS A 59 -5.84 8.46 -27.29
CA LYS A 59 -6.30 8.47 -25.90
C LYS A 59 -7.64 7.76 -25.71
N GLU A 60 -8.59 7.95 -26.63
CA GLU A 60 -9.87 7.24 -26.63
C GLU A 60 -9.69 5.74 -26.90
N PHE A 61 -8.75 5.38 -27.78
CA PHE A 61 -8.37 3.99 -28.00
C PHE A 61 -7.81 3.34 -26.73
N LEU A 62 -6.84 3.96 -26.06
CA LEU A 62 -6.30 3.42 -24.80
C LEU A 62 -7.37 3.29 -23.70
N GLU A 63 -8.32 4.24 -23.64
CA GLU A 63 -9.44 4.16 -22.69
C GLU A 63 -10.38 2.99 -23.01
N THR A 64 -10.59 2.69 -24.29
CA THR A 64 -11.38 1.52 -24.74
C THR A 64 -10.68 0.22 -24.38
N VAL A 65 -9.36 0.15 -24.58
CA VAL A 65 -8.52 -0.99 -24.20
C VAL A 65 -8.60 -1.21 -22.69
N TYR A 66 -8.38 -0.18 -21.87
CA TYR A 66 -8.49 -0.26 -20.42
C TYR A 66 -9.87 -0.74 -19.94
N LYS A 67 -10.96 -0.26 -20.54
CA LYS A 67 -12.32 -0.74 -20.22
C LYS A 67 -12.51 -2.21 -20.55
N SER A 68 -11.85 -2.69 -21.61
CA SER A 68 -11.89 -4.09 -22.02
C SER A 68 -11.12 -4.97 -21.03
N GLU A 69 -9.92 -4.55 -20.60
CA GLU A 69 -9.14 -5.24 -19.57
C GLU A 69 -9.90 -5.29 -18.24
N CYS A 70 -10.52 -4.16 -17.83
CA CYS A 70 -11.41 -4.12 -16.67
C CYS A 70 -12.60 -5.09 -16.80
N PHE A 71 -13.19 -5.21 -17.98
CA PHE A 71 -14.32 -6.12 -18.19
C PHE A 71 -13.88 -7.59 -18.10
N LEU A 72 -12.72 -7.91 -18.67
CA LEU A 72 -12.16 -9.27 -18.66
C LEU A 72 -11.51 -9.65 -17.33
N GLN A 73 -11.15 -8.66 -16.50
CA GLN A 73 -10.32 -8.83 -15.30
C GLN A 73 -8.95 -9.46 -15.63
N GLU A 74 -8.42 -9.13 -16.81
CA GLU A 74 -7.17 -9.66 -17.34
C GLU A 74 -6.54 -8.61 -18.28
N GLY A 75 -5.22 -8.43 -18.17
CA GLY A 75 -4.47 -7.54 -19.06
C GLY A 75 -4.10 -8.19 -20.38
N PHE A 76 -3.98 -7.39 -21.43
CA PHE A 76 -3.58 -7.88 -22.74
C PHE A 76 -2.05 -7.92 -22.87
N SER A 77 -1.51 -9.04 -23.38
CA SER A 77 -0.07 -9.19 -23.63
C SER A 77 0.48 -8.15 -24.62
N ALA A 78 -0.32 -7.72 -25.59
CA ALA A 78 0.02 -6.64 -26.51
C ALA A 78 0.23 -5.29 -25.78
N CYS A 79 -0.53 -5.03 -24.71
CA CYS A 79 -0.37 -3.84 -23.88
C CYS A 79 0.90 -3.93 -23.02
N GLU A 80 1.20 -5.09 -22.46
CA GLU A 80 2.47 -5.33 -21.75
C GLU A 80 3.68 -5.08 -22.66
N GLU A 81 3.72 -5.71 -23.85
CA GLU A 81 4.82 -5.53 -24.82
C GLU A 81 4.95 -4.07 -25.24
N PHE A 82 3.82 -3.41 -25.50
CA PHE A 82 3.79 -1.98 -25.76
C PHE A 82 4.42 -1.21 -24.60
N LEU A 83 3.96 -1.40 -23.36
CA LEU A 83 4.46 -0.67 -22.19
C LEU A 83 5.96 -0.88 -21.97
N TYR A 84 6.46 -2.10 -22.03
CA TYR A 84 7.89 -2.38 -21.81
C TYR A 84 8.81 -1.74 -22.85
N LYS A 85 8.36 -1.70 -24.11
CA LYS A 85 9.11 -1.04 -25.19
C LYS A 85 9.07 0.48 -25.05
N ASN A 86 7.97 1.01 -24.55
CA ASN A 86 7.64 2.42 -24.65
C ASN A 86 7.98 3.19 -23.35
N LEU A 87 7.69 2.67 -22.15
CA LEU A 87 7.95 3.37 -20.87
C LEU A 87 9.36 3.98 -20.74
N PRO A 88 10.46 3.32 -21.18
CA PRO A 88 11.80 3.92 -21.17
C PRO A 88 11.95 5.21 -22.01
N LEU A 89 11.07 5.42 -22.99
CA LEU A 89 11.06 6.58 -23.89
C LEU A 89 9.99 7.61 -23.52
N TRP A 90 9.10 7.26 -22.58
CA TRP A 90 7.97 8.10 -22.20
C TRP A 90 8.40 9.30 -21.35
N ASP A 91 7.83 10.47 -21.62
CA ASP A 91 8.11 11.71 -20.91
C ASP A 91 7.23 11.96 -19.67
N GLY A 92 6.26 11.07 -19.40
CA GLY A 92 5.32 11.21 -18.28
C GLY A 92 4.12 12.14 -18.54
N PHE A 93 4.01 12.76 -19.73
CA PHE A 93 2.97 13.74 -20.03
C PHE A 93 1.87 13.19 -20.93
N CYS A 94 2.23 12.67 -22.11
CA CYS A 94 1.25 12.20 -23.08
C CYS A 94 0.46 11.01 -22.54
N CYS A 95 -0.88 11.08 -22.63
CA CYS A 95 -1.81 10.03 -22.21
C CYS A 95 -1.56 9.49 -20.78
N ARG A 96 -1.05 10.33 -19.86
CA ARG A 96 -0.62 9.91 -18.52
C ARG A 96 -1.61 9.04 -17.77
N SER A 97 -2.88 9.46 -17.73
CA SER A 97 -3.91 8.70 -17.02
C SER A 97 -4.13 7.33 -17.64
N GLN A 98 -4.12 7.25 -18.97
CA GLN A 98 -4.36 6.01 -19.72
C GLN A 98 -3.16 5.07 -19.58
N ILE A 99 -1.93 5.57 -19.75
CA ILE A 99 -0.72 4.76 -19.61
C ILE A 99 -0.61 4.17 -18.20
N LEU A 100 -0.83 4.97 -17.15
CA LEU A 100 -0.79 4.48 -15.77
C LEU A 100 -1.92 3.47 -15.48
N ARG A 101 -3.08 3.60 -16.12
CA ARG A 101 -4.17 2.61 -16.04
C ARG A 101 -3.85 1.30 -16.76
N LEU A 102 -3.10 1.35 -17.87
CA LEU A 102 -2.62 0.13 -18.53
C LEU A 102 -1.51 -0.53 -17.71
N VAL A 103 -0.65 0.27 -17.06
CA VAL A 103 0.34 -0.26 -16.10
C VAL A 103 -0.32 -1.07 -14.99
N SER A 104 -1.53 -0.71 -14.54
CA SER A 104 -2.23 -1.46 -13.50
C SER A 104 -2.77 -2.82 -13.96
N TRP A 105 -2.74 -3.13 -15.26
CA TRP A 105 -3.17 -4.41 -15.81
C TRP A 105 -2.03 -5.29 -16.33
N ILE A 106 -0.75 -4.92 -16.15
CA ILE A 106 0.38 -5.78 -16.53
C ILE A 106 0.21 -7.15 -15.85
N PRO A 107 0.21 -8.27 -16.60
CA PRO A 107 -0.11 -9.58 -16.06
C PRO A 107 0.98 -10.10 -15.10
N LEU A 108 0.58 -10.97 -14.17
CA LEU A 108 1.49 -11.64 -13.22
C LEU A 108 2.22 -12.84 -13.86
N SER A 109 2.68 -12.69 -15.09
CA SER A 109 3.28 -13.79 -15.85
C SER A 109 4.43 -13.27 -16.70
N SER A 110 5.64 -13.65 -16.31
CA SER A 110 6.91 -13.38 -16.99
C SER A 110 7.51 -11.97 -16.79
N PHE A 111 8.68 -11.90 -16.12
CA PHE A 111 9.96 -11.53 -16.72
C PHE A 111 11.00 -11.18 -15.64
N SER A 112 12.25 -11.59 -15.85
CA SER A 112 13.42 -11.07 -15.11
C SER A 112 13.74 -9.60 -15.47
N GLU A 113 12.92 -8.97 -16.29
CA GLU A 113 13.17 -7.68 -16.95
C GLU A 113 12.18 -6.57 -16.50
N MET A 114 11.26 -6.85 -15.55
CA MET A 114 10.40 -5.80 -14.96
C MET A 114 11.22 -4.64 -14.41
N LYS A 115 12.40 -4.95 -13.85
CA LYS A 115 13.29 -3.92 -13.37
C LYS A 115 13.70 -2.93 -14.47
N SER A 116 14.21 -3.43 -15.61
CA SER A 116 14.72 -2.58 -16.69
C SER A 116 13.62 -1.88 -17.49
N HIS A 117 12.45 -2.51 -17.62
CA HIS A 117 11.39 -2.00 -18.51
C HIS A 117 10.25 -1.26 -17.79
N LEU A 118 10.05 -1.52 -16.49
CA LEU A 118 8.98 -0.91 -15.71
C LEU A 118 9.54 -0.07 -14.56
N TYR A 119 10.31 -0.68 -13.65
CA TYR A 119 10.72 -0.02 -12.41
C TYR A 119 11.72 1.11 -12.62
N ASP A 120 12.78 0.88 -13.40
CA ASP A 120 13.81 1.91 -13.64
C ASP A 120 13.23 3.13 -14.39
N PRO A 121 12.45 2.97 -15.49
CA PRO A 121 11.78 4.09 -16.16
C PRO A 121 10.78 4.83 -15.26
N LEU A 122 9.93 4.10 -14.54
CA LEU A 122 8.97 4.73 -13.62
C LEU A 122 9.69 5.47 -12.50
N ALA A 123 10.77 4.93 -11.93
CA ALA A 123 11.54 5.60 -10.88
C ALA A 123 12.15 6.92 -11.40
N GLN A 124 12.73 6.90 -12.60
CA GLN A 124 13.29 8.11 -13.21
C GLN A 124 12.23 9.21 -13.36
N LEU A 125 11.06 8.86 -13.91
CA LEU A 125 9.94 9.81 -14.04
C LEU A 125 9.42 10.24 -12.67
N PHE A 126 9.26 9.30 -11.75
CA PHE A 126 8.72 9.53 -10.42
C PHE A 126 9.55 10.55 -9.64
N PHE A 127 10.89 10.42 -9.61
CA PHE A 127 11.75 11.35 -8.87
C PHE A 127 11.86 12.74 -9.52
N THR A 128 11.73 12.83 -10.83
CA THR A 128 11.86 14.10 -11.57
C THR A 128 10.54 14.86 -11.75
N SER A 129 9.41 14.20 -11.51
CA SER A 129 8.08 14.76 -11.75
C SER A 129 7.44 15.40 -10.51
N SER A 130 6.31 16.08 -10.72
CA SER A 130 5.53 16.71 -9.66
C SER A 130 5.00 15.73 -8.60
N LEU A 131 4.67 16.26 -7.41
CA LEU A 131 3.97 15.55 -6.35
C LEU A 131 2.73 14.78 -6.85
N TYR A 132 1.91 15.39 -7.72
CA TYR A 132 0.71 14.76 -8.26
C TYR A 132 1.00 13.57 -9.17
N PHE A 133 2.08 13.66 -9.95
CA PHE A 133 2.55 12.54 -10.76
C PHE A 133 2.99 11.38 -9.88
N LYS A 134 3.77 11.66 -8.81
CA LYS A 134 4.17 10.65 -7.83
C LYS A 134 2.96 9.94 -7.22
N CYS A 135 1.93 10.69 -6.82
CA CYS A 135 0.69 10.12 -6.30
C CYS A 135 -0.03 9.24 -7.33
N SER A 136 -0.10 9.68 -8.60
CA SER A 136 -0.74 8.92 -9.68
C SER A 136 -0.01 7.59 -9.96
N VAL A 137 1.33 7.59 -9.85
CA VAL A 137 2.13 6.36 -9.98
C VAL A 137 1.86 5.42 -8.82
N LEU A 138 1.81 5.92 -7.58
CA LEU A 138 1.49 5.08 -6.40
C LEU A 138 0.08 4.47 -6.48
N GLU A 139 -0.89 5.24 -6.96
CA GLU A 139 -2.26 4.76 -7.20
C GLU A 139 -2.28 3.64 -8.26
N SER A 140 -1.61 3.84 -9.39
CA SER A 140 -1.46 2.82 -10.44
C SER A 140 -0.76 1.54 -9.94
N LEU A 141 0.32 1.67 -9.17
CA LEU A 141 1.03 0.52 -8.60
C LEU A 141 0.22 -0.20 -7.50
N LYS A 142 -0.63 0.53 -6.78
CA LYS A 142 -1.61 -0.07 -5.87
C LYS A 142 -2.65 -0.88 -6.65
N GLU A 143 -3.22 -0.31 -7.71
CA GLU A 143 -4.17 -1.03 -8.57
C GLU A 143 -3.52 -2.29 -9.20
N LEU A 144 -2.27 -2.19 -9.68
CA LEU A 144 -1.50 -3.32 -10.17
C LEU A 144 -1.42 -4.43 -9.12
N LEU A 145 -1.03 -4.08 -7.90
CA LEU A 145 -0.95 -5.01 -6.80
C LEU A 145 -2.31 -5.66 -6.52
N GLN A 146 -3.39 -4.88 -6.50
CA GLN A 146 -4.73 -5.39 -6.26
C GLN A 146 -5.17 -6.37 -7.35
N ASN A 147 -4.89 -6.06 -8.61
CA ASN A 147 -5.21 -6.94 -9.73
C ASN A 147 -4.43 -8.26 -9.65
N TRP A 148 -3.14 -8.22 -9.30
CA TRP A 148 -2.34 -9.43 -9.06
C TRP A 148 -2.88 -10.29 -7.91
N LEU A 149 -3.26 -9.66 -6.80
CA LEU A 149 -3.82 -10.36 -5.64
C LEU A 149 -5.20 -10.97 -5.94
N ASN A 150 -6.05 -10.27 -6.68
CA ASN A 150 -7.35 -10.79 -7.11
C ASN A 150 -7.18 -11.97 -8.07
N TRP A 151 -6.27 -11.84 -9.04
CA TRP A 151 -5.94 -12.91 -9.96
C TRP A 151 -5.49 -14.17 -9.22
N HIS A 152 -4.61 -14.03 -8.22
CA HIS A 152 -4.15 -15.14 -7.38
C HIS A 152 -5.32 -15.89 -6.69
N VAL A 153 -6.25 -15.15 -6.08
CA VAL A 153 -7.40 -15.75 -5.38
C VAL A 153 -8.30 -16.54 -6.35
N VAL A 154 -8.61 -15.97 -7.51
CA VAL A 154 -9.46 -16.64 -8.52
C VAL A 154 -8.82 -17.94 -9.03
N HIS A 155 -7.50 -17.96 -9.20
CA HIS A 155 -6.80 -19.13 -9.71
C HIS A 155 -6.62 -20.23 -8.64
N LEU A 156 -6.46 -19.87 -7.37
CA LEU A 156 -6.46 -20.84 -6.25
C LEU A 156 -7.77 -21.64 -6.18
N ASP A 157 -8.91 -20.98 -6.38
CA ASP A 157 -10.23 -21.63 -6.34
C ASP A 157 -10.48 -22.55 -7.55
N SER A 158 -9.80 -22.30 -8.68
CA SER A 158 -9.97 -23.04 -9.94
C SER A 158 -9.06 -24.28 -10.08
N GLU A 159 -8.03 -24.44 -9.25
CA GLU A 159 -7.15 -25.63 -9.25
C GLU A 159 -7.87 -26.92 -8.84
N GLY A 160 -9.14 -26.83 -8.42
CA GLY A 160 -10.01 -27.98 -8.16
C GLY A 160 -10.40 -28.80 -9.39
N ASP A 161 -10.39 -28.23 -10.62
CA ASP A 161 -11.06 -28.90 -11.77
C ASP A 161 -10.33 -28.92 -13.12
N SER A 162 -9.14 -28.32 -13.29
CA SER A 162 -8.43 -28.46 -14.58
C SER A 162 -6.94 -28.14 -14.55
N GLN A 163 -6.11 -29.14 -14.84
CA GLN A 163 -4.66 -29.03 -15.14
C GLN A 163 -4.36 -28.35 -16.48
N ALA A 164 -5.08 -27.28 -16.84
CA ALA A 164 -4.98 -26.71 -18.18
C ALA A 164 -4.51 -25.25 -18.12
N HIS A 165 -3.23 -25.09 -18.46
CA HIS A 165 -2.54 -23.87 -18.87
C HIS A 165 -2.18 -22.86 -17.77
N SER A 166 -0.99 -23.03 -17.17
CA SER A 166 -0.18 -21.89 -16.72
C SER A 166 1.29 -22.15 -17.03
N LEU A 167 1.88 -21.29 -17.86
CA LEU A 167 3.32 -21.20 -18.06
C LEU A 167 4.02 -20.99 -16.71
N ASP A 168 4.78 -22.00 -16.28
CA ASP A 168 6.02 -21.99 -15.46
C ASP A 168 6.17 -21.12 -14.18
N THR A 169 5.17 -20.39 -13.71
CA THR A 169 5.32 -19.56 -12.49
C THR A 169 4.75 -20.28 -11.27
N THR A 170 5.63 -20.93 -10.51
CA THR A 170 5.26 -21.53 -9.21
C THR A 170 4.69 -20.47 -8.25
N LEU A 171 3.93 -20.86 -7.22
CA LEU A 171 3.52 -19.96 -6.11
C LEU A 171 4.70 -19.15 -5.55
N SER A 172 5.90 -19.74 -5.50
CA SER A 172 7.12 -19.04 -5.11
C SER A 172 7.49 -17.90 -6.07
N GLY A 173 7.27 -18.06 -7.37
CA GLY A 173 7.45 -17.01 -8.37
C GLY A 173 6.48 -15.85 -8.16
N HIS A 174 5.18 -16.13 -7.97
CA HIS A 174 4.17 -15.10 -7.67
C HIS A 174 4.51 -14.30 -6.41
N VAL A 175 4.87 -15.00 -5.32
CA VAL A 175 5.28 -14.37 -4.06
C VAL A 175 6.50 -13.45 -4.27
N ASN A 176 7.50 -13.89 -5.03
CA ASN A 176 8.70 -13.08 -5.31
C ASN A 176 8.36 -11.82 -6.11
N MET A 177 7.53 -11.92 -7.15
CA MET A 177 7.13 -10.77 -7.98
C MET A 177 6.37 -9.72 -7.17
N VAL A 178 5.41 -10.17 -6.35
CA VAL A 178 4.68 -9.29 -5.43
C VAL A 178 5.63 -8.64 -4.42
N ALA A 179 6.58 -9.41 -3.87
CA ALA A 179 7.57 -8.89 -2.95
C ALA A 179 8.47 -7.83 -3.60
N GLU A 180 8.91 -8.04 -4.83
CA GLU A 180 9.70 -7.07 -5.60
C GLU A 180 8.94 -5.76 -5.83
N LEU A 181 7.65 -5.82 -6.18
CA LEU A 181 6.80 -4.63 -6.33
C LEU A 181 6.69 -3.86 -5.00
N VAL A 182 6.41 -4.56 -3.90
CA VAL A 182 6.31 -3.92 -2.56
C VAL A 182 7.64 -3.28 -2.16
N ASN A 183 8.76 -3.94 -2.41
CA ASN A 183 10.09 -3.41 -2.13
C ASN A 183 10.42 -2.18 -3.00
N PHE A 184 10.08 -2.23 -4.29
CA PHE A 184 10.22 -1.09 -5.19
C PHE A 184 9.41 0.11 -4.70
N VAL A 185 8.12 -0.09 -4.39
CA VAL A 185 7.25 0.96 -3.85
C VAL A 185 7.80 1.49 -2.52
N GLY A 186 8.28 0.62 -1.63
CA GLY A 186 8.90 1.03 -0.37
C GLY A 186 10.15 1.91 -0.55
N TRP A 187 11.01 1.57 -1.50
CA TRP A 187 12.19 2.37 -1.84
C TRP A 187 11.80 3.74 -2.40
N VAL A 188 10.96 3.81 -3.43
CA VAL A 188 10.55 5.10 -4.01
C VAL A 188 9.78 5.95 -3.01
N SER A 189 8.94 5.34 -2.17
CA SER A 189 8.18 6.04 -1.11
C SER A 189 9.10 6.66 -0.07
N THR A 190 10.11 5.92 0.39
CA THR A 190 11.10 6.43 1.37
C THR A 190 11.84 7.65 0.82
N ALA A 191 12.32 7.56 -0.42
CA ALA A 191 13.00 8.68 -1.07
C ALA A 191 12.05 9.85 -1.36
N ALA A 192 10.82 9.59 -1.82
CA ALA A 192 9.82 10.61 -2.13
C ALA A 192 9.44 11.45 -0.93
N LEU A 193 9.20 10.81 0.23
CA LEU A 193 8.84 11.51 1.45
C LEU A 193 9.95 12.48 1.87
N HIS A 194 11.21 12.09 1.71
CA HIS A 194 12.32 12.98 1.97
C HIS A 194 12.36 14.17 0.98
N LEU A 195 12.20 13.91 -0.33
CA LEU A 195 12.23 14.93 -1.36
C LEU A 195 11.05 15.93 -1.27
N GLU A 196 9.88 15.45 -0.86
CA GLU A 196 8.62 16.21 -0.80
C GLU A 196 8.32 16.72 0.62
N ASN A 197 9.33 16.82 1.50
CA ASN A 197 9.23 17.35 2.87
C ASN A 197 8.10 16.70 3.70
N ASN A 198 7.95 15.38 3.62
CA ASN A 198 6.91 14.59 4.30
C ASN A 198 5.48 15.09 4.00
N SER A 199 5.21 15.46 2.74
CA SER A 199 3.88 15.85 2.27
C SER A 199 2.78 14.89 2.73
N SER A 200 1.75 15.41 3.41
CA SER A 200 0.63 14.63 3.92
C SER A 200 -0.19 13.95 2.81
N LEU A 201 -0.27 14.57 1.63
CA LEU A 201 -0.94 14.00 0.47
C LEU A 201 -0.18 12.76 -0.02
N LEU A 202 1.14 12.88 -0.20
CA LEU A 202 1.97 11.76 -0.62
C LEU A 202 1.92 10.62 0.40
N MET A 203 2.01 10.96 1.68
CA MET A 203 1.89 9.97 2.76
C MET A 203 0.59 9.17 2.67
N TYR A 204 -0.54 9.83 2.38
CA TYR A 204 -1.83 9.15 2.23
C TYR A 204 -1.78 8.07 1.14
N PHE A 205 -1.27 8.39 -0.05
CA PHE A 205 -1.15 7.40 -1.15
C PHE A 205 -0.18 6.26 -0.81
N ILE A 206 0.90 6.55 -0.09
CA ILE A 206 1.84 5.52 0.38
C ILE A 206 1.15 4.58 1.38
N LEU A 207 0.47 5.12 2.39
CA LEU A 207 -0.23 4.32 3.39
C LEU A 207 -1.40 3.53 2.78
N ASP A 208 -2.10 4.11 1.80
CA ASP A 208 -3.17 3.45 1.05
C ASP A 208 -2.67 2.23 0.25
N PHE A 209 -1.45 2.29 -0.29
CA PHE A 209 -0.77 1.11 -0.82
C PHE A 209 -0.54 0.06 0.28
N TYR A 210 0.02 0.46 1.43
CA TYR A 210 0.31 -0.47 2.53
C TYR A 210 -0.92 -1.04 3.25
N GLU A 211 -2.10 -0.40 3.14
CA GLU A 211 -3.36 -1.01 3.54
C GLU A 211 -3.68 -2.25 2.70
N THR A 212 -3.36 -2.25 1.41
CA THR A 212 -3.49 -3.44 0.56
C THR A 212 -2.43 -4.48 0.94
N VAL A 213 -1.19 -4.06 1.16
CA VAL A 213 -0.07 -4.96 1.53
C VAL A 213 -0.33 -5.70 2.84
N CYS A 214 -0.89 -5.01 3.85
CA CYS A 214 -1.08 -5.60 5.17
C CYS A 214 -2.09 -6.75 5.21
N ASP A 215 -2.90 -6.90 4.16
CA ASP A 215 -3.97 -7.89 4.04
C ASP A 215 -3.64 -9.07 3.13
N MET A 216 -2.47 -9.09 2.49
CA MET A 216 -2.05 -10.16 1.57
C MET A 216 -2.23 -11.58 2.15
N TYR A 217 -1.84 -11.76 3.41
CA TYR A 217 -1.86 -13.08 4.06
C TYR A 217 -3.26 -13.61 4.30
N LEU A 218 -4.09 -12.91 5.07
CA LEU A 218 -5.42 -13.42 5.43
C LEU A 218 -6.48 -13.21 4.35
N LYS A 219 -6.41 -12.11 3.58
CA LYS A 219 -7.47 -11.75 2.63
C LYS A 219 -7.28 -12.43 1.27
N TYR A 220 -6.03 -12.61 0.84
CA TYR A 220 -5.70 -13.11 -0.50
C TYR A 220 -4.98 -14.47 -0.49
N ASP A 221 -4.84 -15.09 0.69
CA ASP A 221 -4.14 -16.36 0.93
C ASP A 221 -2.71 -16.41 0.33
N LEU A 222 -2.07 -15.24 0.20
CA LEU A 222 -0.71 -15.12 -0.30
C LEU A 222 0.24 -15.14 0.91
N PRO A 223 1.20 -16.10 1.02
CA PRO A 223 2.08 -16.24 2.18
C PRO A 223 3.19 -15.19 2.23
N LEU A 224 2.81 -13.92 2.24
CA LEU A 224 3.70 -12.77 2.19
C LEU A 224 3.29 -11.73 3.23
N LEU A 225 4.28 -11.29 4.02
CA LEU A 225 4.14 -10.24 5.03
C LEU A 225 5.36 -9.33 4.96
N ILE A 226 5.19 -8.17 4.35
CA ILE A 226 6.22 -7.12 4.24
C ILE A 226 5.69 -5.88 4.93
N LEU A 227 6.43 -5.36 5.90
CA LEU A 227 6.07 -4.14 6.63
C LEU A 227 6.45 -2.90 5.81
N PRO A 228 5.83 -1.74 6.07
CA PRO A 228 6.33 -0.48 5.54
C PRO A 228 7.78 -0.26 5.98
N PRO A 229 8.67 0.21 5.10
CA PRO A 229 10.04 0.49 5.48
C PRO A 229 10.08 1.58 6.55
N ALA A 230 11.13 1.60 7.36
CA ALA A 230 11.29 2.57 8.44
C ALA A 230 11.20 4.03 7.96
N GLY A 231 11.70 4.30 6.75
CA GLY A 231 11.60 5.60 6.09
C GLY A 231 10.18 6.04 5.69
N VAL A 232 9.19 5.16 5.79
CA VAL A 232 7.76 5.45 5.69
C VAL A 232 7.11 5.41 7.07
N PHE A 233 7.40 4.38 7.86
CA PHE A 233 6.80 4.15 9.18
C PHE A 233 7.04 5.32 10.14
N TYR A 234 8.28 5.77 10.33
CA TYR A 234 8.59 6.84 11.29
C TYR A 234 8.03 8.20 10.85
N PRO A 235 8.14 8.62 9.57
CA PRO A 235 7.48 9.84 9.12
C PRO A 235 5.95 9.78 9.24
N ALA A 236 5.33 8.63 9.01
CA ALA A 236 3.89 8.45 9.24
C ALA A 236 3.53 8.58 10.73
N LEU A 237 4.34 7.97 11.61
CA LEU A 237 4.16 8.03 13.06
C LEU A 237 4.28 9.47 13.57
N LEU A 238 5.22 10.25 13.03
CA LEU A 238 5.47 11.64 13.42
C LEU A 238 4.70 12.66 12.58
N SER A 239 3.74 12.21 11.78
CA SER A 239 2.95 13.10 10.92
C SER A 239 2.23 14.17 11.74
N MET A 240 2.08 15.36 11.16
CA MET A 240 1.26 16.43 11.73
C MET A 240 -0.23 16.29 11.36
N ASP A 241 -0.57 15.30 10.55
CA ASP A 241 -1.92 15.05 10.07
C ASP A 241 -2.54 13.81 10.75
N SER A 242 -3.74 14.01 11.29
CA SER A 242 -4.48 12.96 12.02
C SER A 242 -4.97 11.83 11.13
N VAL A 243 -5.24 12.10 9.84
CA VAL A 243 -5.72 11.08 8.91
C VAL A 243 -4.61 10.05 8.68
N ASN A 244 -3.41 10.51 8.34
CA ASN A 244 -2.24 9.66 8.16
C ASN A 244 -1.87 8.86 9.42
N LEU A 245 -1.88 9.51 10.60
CA LEU A 245 -1.58 8.79 11.85
C LEU A 245 -2.66 7.73 12.18
N ASN A 246 -3.93 8.05 11.96
CA ASN A 246 -5.03 7.11 12.14
C ASN A 246 -4.93 5.93 11.18
N GLN A 247 -4.55 6.20 9.92
CA GLN A 247 -4.34 5.19 8.89
C GLN A 247 -3.19 4.26 9.26
N LEU A 248 -2.05 4.80 9.73
CA LEU A 248 -0.95 3.99 10.26
C LEU A 248 -1.39 3.10 11.43
N CYS A 249 -2.19 3.62 12.37
CA CYS A 249 -2.75 2.83 13.47
C CYS A 249 -3.59 1.66 12.96
N TYR A 250 -4.43 1.90 11.94
CA TYR A 250 -5.23 0.85 11.31
C TYR A 250 -4.33 -0.22 10.65
N ILE A 251 -3.36 0.19 9.83
CA ILE A 251 -2.40 -0.70 9.17
C ILE A 251 -1.65 -1.57 10.20
N MET A 252 -1.17 -0.98 11.30
CA MET A 252 -0.43 -1.71 12.33
C MET A 252 -1.30 -2.69 13.12
N TYR A 253 -2.59 -2.40 13.27
CA TYR A 253 -3.58 -3.35 13.79
C TYR A 253 -3.80 -4.52 12.81
N ARG A 254 -3.93 -4.25 11.50
CA ARG A 254 -4.09 -5.30 10.48
C ARG A 254 -2.87 -6.21 10.41
N TYR A 255 -1.65 -5.66 10.43
CA TYR A 255 -0.44 -6.47 10.51
C TYR A 255 -0.40 -7.36 11.74
N ARG A 256 -0.84 -6.86 12.90
CA ARG A 256 -0.96 -7.69 14.12
C ARG A 256 -1.83 -8.91 13.88
N THR A 257 -3.00 -8.69 13.30
CA THR A 257 -4.01 -9.72 13.05
C THR A 257 -3.45 -10.79 12.12
N ASN A 258 -2.79 -10.37 11.03
CA ASN A 258 -2.15 -11.28 10.09
C ASN A 258 -0.97 -12.05 10.71
N LEU A 259 -0.08 -11.38 11.46
CA LEU A 259 1.06 -12.00 12.12
C LEU A 259 0.66 -12.99 13.23
N VAL A 260 -0.40 -12.70 13.98
CA VAL A 260 -0.94 -13.63 14.98
C VAL A 260 -1.49 -14.88 14.30
N ALA A 261 -2.27 -14.72 13.23
CA ALA A 261 -2.80 -15.85 12.48
C ALA A 261 -1.69 -16.69 11.84
N ALA A 262 -0.68 -16.05 11.24
CA ALA A 262 0.49 -16.72 10.69
C ALA A 262 1.20 -17.59 11.74
N LYS A 263 1.43 -17.04 12.93
CA LYS A 263 2.05 -17.75 14.04
C LYS A 263 1.22 -18.94 14.53
N GLU A 264 -0.10 -18.81 14.60
CA GLU A 264 -1.01 -19.90 14.99
C GLU A 264 -1.03 -21.03 13.94
N ASN A 265 -0.95 -20.67 12.66
CA ASN A 265 -0.86 -21.63 11.55
C ASN A 265 0.47 -22.40 11.55
N GLU A 266 1.60 -21.72 11.79
CA GLU A 266 2.91 -22.35 11.95
C GLU A 266 2.93 -23.36 13.11
N GLN A 267 2.29 -23.04 14.23
CA GLN A 267 2.22 -23.91 15.42
C GLN A 267 1.31 -25.12 15.22
N SER A 268 0.19 -24.95 14.51
CA SER A 268 -0.80 -26.01 14.27
C SER A 268 -0.40 -26.99 13.16
N LYS A 269 0.76 -26.79 12.50
CA LYS A 269 1.25 -27.58 11.36
C LYS A 269 0.19 -27.78 10.26
N LYS A 270 -0.79 -26.86 10.16
CA LYS A 270 -1.77 -26.88 9.07
C LYS A 270 -1.02 -26.62 7.77
N LYS A 271 -1.32 -27.41 6.74
CA LYS A 271 -0.65 -27.41 5.41
C LYS A 271 -0.75 -26.09 4.61
N ILE A 272 -1.32 -25.02 5.18
CA ILE A 272 -1.67 -23.79 4.47
C ILE A 272 -0.40 -22.93 4.31
N LEU A 273 0.44 -23.32 3.33
CA LEU A 273 1.68 -22.69 2.89
C LEU A 273 2.95 -23.11 3.68
N GLN A 274 3.88 -23.75 2.96
CA GLN A 274 5.21 -24.17 3.42
C GLN A 274 6.21 -23.00 3.62
N PHE A 275 5.76 -21.75 3.51
CA PHE A 275 6.60 -20.57 3.70
C PHE A 275 6.68 -20.23 5.19
N LYS A 276 7.79 -20.57 5.82
CA LYS A 276 8.11 -20.05 7.16
C LYS A 276 8.36 -18.56 7.04
N PHE A 277 7.60 -17.75 7.77
CA PHE A 277 7.87 -16.33 7.83
C PHE A 277 9.22 -16.11 8.53
N SER A 278 9.98 -15.14 8.06
CA SER A 278 11.26 -14.82 8.68
C SER A 278 11.03 -14.36 10.13
N SER A 279 11.87 -14.82 11.06
CA SER A 279 11.87 -14.28 12.42
C SER A 279 12.11 -12.75 12.43
N GLN A 280 12.74 -12.23 11.39
CA GLN A 280 13.01 -10.82 11.17
C GLN A 280 11.72 -9.99 11.02
N THR A 281 10.72 -10.45 10.27
CA THR A 281 9.44 -9.73 10.11
C THR A 281 8.75 -9.53 11.46
N TYR A 282 8.75 -10.56 12.32
CA TYR A 282 8.19 -10.45 13.68
C TYR A 282 9.02 -9.49 14.56
N GLN A 283 10.35 -9.51 14.43
CA GLN A 283 11.23 -8.61 15.19
C GLN A 283 11.01 -7.16 14.79
N GLU A 284 10.96 -6.87 13.48
CA GLU A 284 10.71 -5.53 12.95
C GLU A 284 9.33 -5.01 13.37
N TYR A 285 8.27 -5.82 13.26
CA TYR A 285 6.94 -5.45 13.74
C TYR A 285 6.96 -5.09 15.24
N ASN A 286 7.65 -5.88 16.07
CA ASN A 286 7.74 -5.60 17.50
C ASN A 286 8.53 -4.32 17.82
N GLN A 287 9.53 -3.98 17.01
CA GLN A 287 10.25 -2.71 17.12
C GLN A 287 9.33 -1.53 16.79
N TYR A 288 8.60 -1.58 15.67
CA TYR A 288 7.60 -0.58 15.31
C TYR A 288 6.49 -0.45 16.35
N LEU A 289 5.99 -1.58 16.87
CA LEU A 289 5.01 -1.58 17.95
C LEU A 289 5.55 -0.88 19.21
N THR A 290 6.81 -1.15 19.57
CA THR A 290 7.47 -0.51 20.72
C THR A 290 7.60 0.99 20.51
N ALA A 291 7.99 1.43 19.31
CA ALA A 291 8.07 2.85 18.96
C ALA A 291 6.69 3.53 19.02
N MET A 292 5.65 2.94 18.41
CA MET A 292 4.29 3.48 18.43
C MET A 292 3.70 3.57 19.82
N VAL A 293 3.80 2.50 20.62
CA VAL A 293 3.33 2.52 22.03
C VAL A 293 4.16 3.52 22.84
N GLY A 294 5.47 3.60 22.57
CA GLY A 294 6.39 4.57 23.15
C GLY A 294 6.01 6.02 22.88
N CYS A 295 5.61 6.33 21.65
CA CYS A 295 5.12 7.65 21.24
C CYS A 295 3.76 7.91 21.88
N LEU A 296 2.75 7.13 21.47
CA LEU A 296 1.34 7.45 21.68
C LEU A 296 0.89 7.23 23.13
N TRP A 297 1.51 6.33 23.88
CA TRP A 297 1.01 5.91 25.19
C TRP A 297 2.00 6.08 26.35
N THR A 298 3.18 5.45 26.28
CA THR A 298 4.07 5.34 27.44
C THR A 298 5.08 6.48 27.56
N SER A 299 5.12 7.42 26.60
CA SER A 299 6.06 8.55 26.61
C SER A 299 7.52 8.13 26.78
N SER A 300 7.88 7.01 26.14
CA SER A 300 9.19 6.36 26.29
C SER A 300 9.88 6.08 24.96
N VAL A 301 9.45 6.72 23.88
CA VAL A 301 9.96 6.47 22.52
C VAL A 301 11.47 6.64 22.44
N PHE A 302 12.00 7.74 22.98
CA PHE A 302 13.43 8.07 22.89
C PHE A 302 14.36 7.11 23.65
N GLN A 303 13.82 6.22 24.48
CA GLN A 303 14.60 5.30 25.33
C GLN A 303 14.47 3.84 24.91
N LYS A 304 13.31 3.45 24.38
CA LYS A 304 12.97 2.03 24.14
C LYS A 304 12.97 1.65 22.67
N ASP A 305 12.99 2.61 21.77
CA ASP A 305 13.03 2.32 20.35
C ASP A 305 14.42 1.81 19.94
N ALA A 306 14.55 0.51 19.72
CA ALA A 306 15.80 -0.12 19.35
C ALA A 306 16.02 -0.20 17.83
N HIS A 307 15.13 0.37 17.01
CA HIS A 307 15.27 0.32 15.56
C HIS A 307 16.44 1.21 15.11
N PRO A 308 17.33 0.76 14.20
CA PRO A 308 18.50 1.55 13.78
C PRO A 308 18.16 2.90 13.15
N GLN A 309 17.02 2.99 12.46
CA GLN A 309 16.46 4.22 11.88
C GLN A 309 15.33 4.81 12.76
N GLY A 310 15.27 4.40 14.03
CA GLY A 310 14.25 4.79 14.96
C GLY A 310 14.49 6.14 15.62
N LEU A 311 13.74 6.39 16.68
CA LEU A 311 13.66 7.67 17.38
C LEU A 311 14.47 7.71 18.68
N CYS A 312 15.23 6.66 19.01
CA CYS A 312 16.09 6.68 20.18
C CYS A 312 17.16 7.77 20.05
N MET A 313 17.24 8.61 21.07
CA MET A 313 18.17 9.72 21.12
C MET A 313 18.84 9.77 22.48
N ASP A 314 20.11 10.17 22.49
CA ASP A 314 20.85 10.38 23.73
C ASP A 314 20.26 11.54 24.55
N ASP A 315 20.27 11.40 25.87
CA ASP A 315 19.74 12.41 26.79
C ASP A 315 20.44 13.79 26.63
N GLU A 316 21.71 13.83 26.23
CA GLU A 316 22.42 15.07 25.93
C GLU A 316 21.89 15.73 24.66
N LEU A 317 21.57 14.96 23.62
CA LEU A 317 20.98 15.48 22.39
C LEU A 317 19.57 16.02 22.65
N LEU A 318 18.77 15.31 23.45
CA LEU A 318 17.43 15.73 23.84
C LEU A 318 17.46 17.05 24.62
N LYS A 319 18.42 17.21 25.54
CA LYS A 319 18.62 18.48 26.27
C LYS A 319 18.97 19.65 25.33
N LYS A 320 19.70 19.40 24.23
CA LYS A 320 20.04 20.44 23.24
C LYS A 320 18.84 20.92 22.42
N THR A 321 17.76 20.16 22.34
CA THR A 321 16.55 20.57 21.60
C THR A 321 15.82 21.74 22.23
N THR A 322 16.08 22.07 23.51
CA THR A 322 15.39 23.09 24.31
C THR A 322 13.88 22.84 24.53
N VAL A 323 13.35 21.71 24.05
CA VAL A 323 11.95 21.32 24.23
C VAL A 323 11.72 20.90 25.68
N GLN A 324 10.83 21.62 26.37
CA GLN A 324 10.40 21.26 27.72
C GLN A 324 9.53 19.99 27.66
N GLU A 325 9.70 19.11 28.65
CA GLU A 325 8.92 17.85 28.76
C GLU A 325 8.88 17.00 27.48
N PHE A 326 9.99 16.94 26.72
CA PHE A 326 10.09 16.23 25.43
C PHE A 326 9.52 14.80 25.46
N LYS A 327 9.58 14.11 26.60
CA LYS A 327 9.04 12.76 26.79
C LYS A 327 7.55 12.66 26.46
N ASN A 328 6.79 13.70 26.79
CA ASN A 328 5.33 13.72 26.62
C ASN A 328 4.91 14.21 25.23
N SER A 329 5.81 14.81 24.45
CA SER A 329 5.50 15.56 23.22
C SER A 329 4.79 14.76 22.12
N PHE A 330 4.84 13.43 22.17
CA PHE A 330 4.22 12.55 21.16
C PHE A 330 3.13 11.63 21.71
N ASN A 331 2.73 11.77 22.98
CA ASN A 331 1.60 10.99 23.48
C ASN A 331 0.28 11.47 22.87
N ILE A 332 -0.78 10.67 22.98
CA ILE A 332 -2.10 10.96 22.36
C ILE A 332 -2.65 12.37 22.67
N VAL A 333 -2.25 12.99 23.79
CA VAL A 333 -2.68 14.34 24.15
C VAL A 333 -1.84 15.40 23.45
N TYR A 334 -0.52 15.25 23.42
CA TYR A 334 0.41 16.27 22.92
C TYR A 334 0.91 16.01 21.50
N HIS A 335 0.59 14.86 20.90
CA HIS A 335 1.01 14.51 19.56
C HIS A 335 0.58 15.61 18.58
N PRO A 336 1.45 16.11 17.70
CA PRO A 336 1.09 17.22 16.81
C PRO A 336 -0.17 16.97 15.97
N ALA A 337 -0.31 15.76 15.39
CA ALA A 337 -1.54 15.35 14.71
C ALA A 337 -2.81 15.36 15.57
N MET A 338 -2.68 15.26 16.90
CA MET A 338 -3.82 15.14 17.82
C MET A 338 -4.09 16.41 18.62
N MET A 339 -3.17 17.38 18.60
CA MET A 339 -3.24 18.60 19.40
C MET A 339 -4.55 19.40 19.15
N GLY A 340 -5.01 19.46 17.90
CA GLY A 340 -6.28 20.09 17.56
C GLY A 340 -7.47 19.47 18.30
N TYR A 341 -7.51 18.14 18.38
CA TYR A 341 -8.56 17.42 19.11
C TYR A 341 -8.48 17.67 20.61
N ALA A 342 -7.28 17.72 21.19
CA ALA A 342 -7.09 18.05 22.60
C ALA A 342 -7.64 19.44 22.92
N VAL A 343 -7.37 20.45 22.09
CA VAL A 343 -7.92 21.81 22.23
C VAL A 343 -9.45 21.79 22.18
N PHE A 344 -10.04 21.12 21.19
CA PHE A 344 -11.50 21.06 21.07
C PHE A 344 -12.16 20.34 22.24
N PHE A 345 -11.57 19.23 22.71
CA PHE A 345 -12.03 18.54 23.90
C PHE A 345 -11.99 19.43 25.14
N MET A 346 -10.90 20.17 25.35
CA MET A 346 -10.77 21.11 26.46
C MET A 346 -11.82 22.23 26.39
N LYS A 347 -12.07 22.80 25.20
CA LYS A 347 -13.13 23.82 25.01
C LYS A 347 -14.52 23.30 25.35
N GLN A 348 -14.82 22.04 25.01
CA GLN A 348 -16.11 21.43 25.32
C GLN A 348 -16.25 21.11 26.81
N ALA A 349 -15.18 20.64 27.46
CA ALA A 349 -15.18 20.29 28.87
C ALA A 349 -15.10 21.50 29.81
N TRP A 350 -14.40 22.57 29.40
CA TRP A 350 -14.20 23.81 30.16
C TRP A 350 -14.27 25.05 29.25
N PRO A 351 -15.48 25.52 28.92
CA PRO A 351 -15.67 26.67 28.03
C PRO A 351 -15.02 27.97 28.55
N ASP A 352 -14.91 28.11 29.87
CA ASP A 352 -14.41 29.33 30.52
C ASP A 352 -12.87 29.35 30.69
N ASP A 353 -12.17 28.23 30.44
CA ASP A 353 -10.72 28.13 30.58
C ASP A 353 -10.00 28.36 29.24
N MET A 354 -9.40 29.54 29.09
CA MET A 354 -8.61 29.92 27.90
C MET A 354 -7.15 29.48 27.96
N THR A 355 -6.69 28.89 29.07
CA THR A 355 -5.28 28.50 29.25
C THR A 355 -4.93 27.12 28.68
N PHE A 356 -5.94 26.32 28.31
CA PHE A 356 -5.81 24.98 27.72
C PHE A 356 -4.80 24.09 28.46
N ASN A 357 -4.96 23.94 29.77
CA ASN A 357 -4.08 23.09 30.56
C ASN A 357 -4.29 21.60 30.25
N PHE A 358 -3.59 21.07 29.25
CA PHE A 358 -3.68 19.67 28.81
C PHE A 358 -3.27 18.65 29.88
N SER A 359 -2.53 19.06 30.91
CA SER A 359 -2.19 18.18 32.05
C SER A 359 -3.41 17.72 32.85
N LEU A 360 -4.58 18.32 32.59
CA LEU A 360 -5.88 17.91 33.13
C LEU A 360 -6.44 16.64 32.44
N ILE A 361 -5.96 16.29 31.25
CA ILE A 361 -6.33 15.07 30.52
C ILE A 361 -5.51 13.90 31.10
N LYS A 362 -5.90 13.46 32.30
CA LYS A 362 -5.28 12.35 33.02
C LYS A 362 -6.30 11.58 33.85
N GLY A 363 -5.94 10.36 34.27
CA GLY A 363 -6.81 9.51 35.08
C GLY A 363 -8.15 9.24 34.38
N LYS A 364 -9.28 9.44 35.06
CA LYS A 364 -10.62 9.20 34.47
C LYS A 364 -10.89 10.04 33.22
N ARG A 365 -10.34 11.26 33.14
CA ARG A 365 -10.52 12.17 32.00
C ARG A 365 -9.78 11.72 30.75
N TRP A 366 -8.73 10.92 30.91
CA TRP A 366 -8.03 10.29 29.78
C TRP A 366 -8.99 9.38 29.01
N ASN A 367 -9.77 8.56 29.71
CA ASN A 367 -10.73 7.66 29.05
C ASN A 367 -11.83 8.46 28.32
N TRP A 368 -12.31 9.56 28.91
CA TRP A 368 -13.28 10.44 28.22
C TRP A 368 -12.69 11.07 26.96
N TYR A 369 -11.41 11.45 27.00
CA TYR A 369 -10.72 11.97 25.83
C TYR A 369 -10.55 10.91 24.73
N LEU A 370 -10.25 9.66 25.09
CA LEU A 370 -10.19 8.56 24.12
C LEU A 370 -11.55 8.32 23.45
N GLU A 371 -12.63 8.25 24.23
CA GLU A 371 -13.98 8.10 23.67
C GLU A 371 -14.35 9.27 22.76
N TYR A 372 -13.95 10.50 23.14
CA TYR A 372 -14.10 11.67 22.27
C TYR A 372 -13.34 11.48 20.95
N LEU A 373 -12.06 11.10 20.98
CA LEU A 373 -11.26 10.85 19.77
C LEU A 373 -11.92 9.80 18.86
N TYR A 374 -12.46 8.74 19.45
CA TYR A 374 -13.15 7.69 18.70
C TYR A 374 -14.43 8.21 18.04
N ALA A 375 -15.19 9.07 18.73
CA ALA A 375 -16.36 9.73 18.17
C ALA A 375 -16.02 10.69 17.03
N GLN A 376 -14.77 11.19 16.93
CA GLN A 376 -14.30 12.01 15.81
C GLN A 376 -13.89 11.20 14.56
N GLY A 377 -14.12 9.88 14.55
CA GLY A 377 -13.81 9.04 13.38
C GLY A 377 -12.39 8.46 13.37
N LEU A 378 -11.64 8.58 14.47
CA LEU A 378 -10.30 7.98 14.61
C LEU A 378 -10.38 6.47 14.94
N SER A 379 -11.00 5.71 14.02
CA SER A 379 -11.27 4.27 14.17
C SER A 379 -10.00 3.41 14.15
N GLY A 380 -9.00 3.79 13.36
CA GLY A 380 -7.69 3.13 13.31
C GLY A 380 -6.96 3.23 14.65
N LEU A 381 -6.96 4.44 15.25
CA LEU A 381 -6.41 4.66 16.59
C LEU A 381 -7.13 3.80 17.64
N LYS A 382 -8.46 3.70 17.56
CA LYS A 382 -9.27 2.86 18.46
C LYS A 382 -8.83 1.40 18.43
N VAL A 383 -8.86 0.77 17.26
CA VAL A 383 -8.54 -0.66 17.13
C VAL A 383 -7.08 -0.94 17.49
N PHE A 384 -6.17 -0.01 17.24
CA PHE A 384 -4.77 -0.12 17.67
C PHE A 384 -4.64 -0.13 19.20
N ILE A 385 -5.23 0.85 19.89
CA ILE A 385 -5.16 0.94 21.36
C ILE A 385 -5.78 -0.29 22.02
N GLU A 386 -6.97 -0.69 21.57
CA GLU A 386 -7.69 -1.83 22.14
C GLU A 386 -6.94 -3.15 21.96
N SER A 387 -6.33 -3.37 20.78
CA SER A 387 -5.64 -4.62 20.46
C SER A 387 -4.22 -4.73 21.03
N SER A 388 -3.54 -3.59 21.19
CA SER A 388 -2.10 -3.54 21.45
C SER A 388 -1.78 -3.02 22.85
N ILE A 389 -2.52 -2.04 23.36
CA ILE A 389 -2.20 -1.38 24.64
C ILE A 389 -2.98 -2.00 25.80
N ASN A 390 -4.28 -2.25 25.65
CA ASN A 390 -5.09 -2.86 26.71
C ASN A 390 -4.54 -4.24 27.11
N ARG A 391 -4.05 -5.02 26.14
CA ARG A 391 -3.41 -6.32 26.41
C ARG A 391 -2.07 -6.19 27.14
N ILE A 392 -1.26 -5.17 26.86
CA ILE A 392 -0.01 -4.90 27.59
C ILE A 392 -0.32 -4.52 29.04
N SER A 393 -1.38 -3.74 29.28
CA SER A 393 -1.82 -3.39 30.65
C SER A 393 -2.28 -4.61 31.45
N HIS A 394 -3.02 -5.54 30.84
CA HIS A 394 -3.41 -6.80 31.49
C HIS A 394 -2.22 -7.77 31.68
N ALA A 395 -1.30 -7.87 30.72
CA ALA A 395 -0.12 -8.72 30.83
C ALA A 395 0.86 -8.23 31.90
N SER A 396 1.03 -6.91 32.05
CA SER A 396 1.87 -6.31 33.10
C SER A 396 1.26 -6.44 34.49
N GLN A 397 -0.07 -6.36 34.63
CA GLN A 397 -0.77 -6.69 35.88
C GLN A 397 -0.63 -8.18 36.25
N SER A 398 -0.69 -9.10 35.28
CA SER A 398 -0.49 -10.54 35.54
C SER A 398 0.94 -10.88 36.00
N LYS A 399 1.96 -10.20 35.45
CA LYS A 399 3.37 -10.36 35.87
C LYS A 399 3.65 -9.74 37.24
N ALA A 400 2.96 -8.67 37.62
CA ALA A 400 3.08 -8.09 38.96
C ALA A 400 2.40 -8.96 40.04
N GLY A 401 1.33 -9.68 39.69
CA GLY A 401 0.66 -10.64 40.58
C GLY A 401 1.43 -11.95 40.81
N SER A 402 2.38 -12.30 39.93
CA SER A 402 3.19 -13.53 40.04
C SER A 402 4.50 -13.37 40.80
N VAL A 403 4.78 -12.20 41.39
CA VAL A 403 6.00 -11.92 42.18
C VAL A 403 5.71 -11.93 43.70
N GLN A 404 4.54 -12.41 44.10
CA GLN A 404 4.25 -12.78 45.49
C GLN A 404 3.88 -14.26 45.59
N VAL A 405 4.91 -15.12 45.60
CA VAL A 405 4.92 -16.40 46.33
C VAL A 405 6.30 -16.60 46.92
#